data_AF-A0A4U2Z1V2-F1
#
_entry.id   AF-A0A4U2Z1V2-F1
#
_cell.length_a   1.000
_cell.length_b   1.000
_cell.length_c   1.000
_cell.angle_alpha   90.00
_cell.angle_beta   90.00
_cell.angle_gamma   90.00
#
_symmetry.space_group_name_H-M   'P 1'
#
loop_
_entity.id
_entity.type
_entity.pdbx_description
1 polymer ?
#
loop_
_entity_poly.entity_id
_entity_poly.type
_entity_poly.pdbx_seq_one_letter_code
_entity_poly.pdbx_strand_id
1 'polypeptide(L)' 'MAKTNDILDKVEPVTSDAVTANLPKFTKVQLVQSQKYVHRRDALNALLEDDKTYAFTEVDGILKKFDKGGK' A
#
# COMPACT_ATOMS: atom_id res chain seq x y z
N MET A 1 -35.40 -10.70 -7.57
CA MET A 1 -34.77 -9.41 -7.92
C MET A 1 -33.26 -9.62 -7.92
N ALA A 2 -32.70 -10.11 -9.02
CA ALA A 2 -31.26 -10.27 -9.16
C ALA A 2 -30.71 -9.02 -9.84
N LYS A 3 -29.93 -8.23 -9.10
CA LYS A 3 -29.04 -7.23 -9.70
C LYS A 3 -27.62 -7.77 -9.52
N THR A 4 -27.19 -8.49 -10.54
CA THR A 4 -25.78 -8.68 -10.90
C THR A 4 -25.11 -7.31 -10.99
N ASN A 5 -24.02 -7.13 -10.24
CA ASN A 5 -23.09 -6.04 -10.49
C ASN A 5 -21.68 -6.66 -10.51
N ASP A 6 -21.36 -7.16 -11.70
CA ASP A 6 -20.04 -7.53 -12.15
C ASP A 6 -19.03 -6.36 -12.02
N ILE A 7 -17.75 -6.76 -12.02
CA ILE A 7 -16.54 -5.95 -12.21
C ILE A 7 -15.94 -5.35 -10.92
N LEU A 8 -15.32 -6.21 -10.12
CA LEU A 8 -13.97 -5.96 -9.61
C LEU A 8 -13.12 -7.18 -9.96
N ASP A 9 -12.72 -7.25 -11.23
CA ASP A 9 -11.58 -8.09 -11.60
C ASP A 9 -10.31 -7.23 -11.57
N LYS A 10 -9.24 -7.90 -11.15
CA LYS A 10 -7.84 -7.58 -11.39
C LYS A 10 -7.14 -6.69 -10.36
N VAL A 11 -6.65 -7.31 -9.28
CA VAL A 11 -5.20 -7.45 -9.06
C VAL A 11 -4.96 -8.66 -8.16
N GLU A 12 -4.73 -9.84 -8.75
CA GLU A 12 -3.75 -10.87 -8.32
C GLU A 12 -3.40 -11.67 -9.61
N PRO A 13 -2.14 -12.05 -9.92
CA PRO A 13 -1.23 -12.78 -9.01
C PRO A 13 0.29 -12.45 -9.15
N VAL A 14 1.13 -13.20 -8.38
CA VAL A 14 2.59 -13.51 -8.53
C VAL A 14 3.57 -12.58 -7.75
N THR A 15 4.55 -12.99 -6.92
CA THR A 15 5.05 -14.28 -6.36
C THR A 15 5.99 -13.96 -5.16
N SER A 16 6.19 -14.96 -4.28
CA SER A 16 7.44 -15.23 -3.51
C SER A 16 7.78 -14.39 -2.27
N ASP A 17 7.45 -14.90 -1.08
CA ASP A 17 8.43 -15.57 -0.19
C ASP A 17 7.78 -15.86 1.17
N ALA A 18 7.81 -17.14 1.52
CA ALA A 18 7.10 -17.70 2.66
C ALA A 18 7.63 -17.16 3.99
N VAL A 19 6.74 -17.07 4.98
CA VAL A 19 6.96 -16.82 6.43
C VAL A 19 6.84 -15.35 6.92
N THR A 20 6.54 -14.38 6.05
CA THR A 20 5.87 -13.09 6.41
C THR A 20 4.56 -12.91 5.61
N ALA A 21 3.86 -14.03 5.37
CA ALA A 21 3.03 -14.27 4.19
C ALA A 21 1.53 -13.92 4.32
N ASN A 22 1.09 -13.22 5.37
CA ASN A 22 -0.34 -12.90 5.55
C ASN A 22 -0.62 -11.44 5.90
N LEU A 23 0.32 -10.53 5.63
CA LEU A 23 0.02 -9.10 5.72
C LEU A 23 -0.49 -8.61 4.37
N PRO A 24 -1.67 -7.99 4.30
CA PRO A 24 -2.18 -7.45 3.05
C PRO A 24 -1.23 -6.35 2.58
N LYS A 25 -0.75 -6.50 1.35
CA LYS A 25 0.08 -5.52 0.67
C LYS A 25 -0.80 -4.68 -0.25
N PHE A 26 -0.50 -3.40 -0.31
CA PHE A 26 -1.26 -2.42 -1.07
C PHE A 26 -0.33 -1.67 -2.01
N THR A 27 -0.85 -1.30 -3.18
CA THR A 27 -0.11 -0.42 -4.10
C THR A 27 -0.01 0.98 -3.51
N LYS A 28 0.96 1.77 -3.99
CA LYS A 28 1.09 3.20 -3.64
C LYS A 28 -0.25 3.94 -3.80
N VAL A 29 -0.96 3.69 -4.90
CA VAL A 29 -2.26 4.33 -5.19
C VAL A 29 -3.29 3.99 -4.11
N GLN A 30 -3.40 2.72 -3.71
CA GLN A 30 -4.32 2.30 -2.64
C GLN A 30 -3.98 2.94 -1.28
N LEU A 31 -2.69 3.06 -0.97
CA LEU A 31 -2.22 3.69 0.27
C LEU A 31 -2.50 5.19 0.30
N VAL A 32 -2.25 5.89 -0.82
CA VAL A 32 -2.51 7.33 -0.98
C VAL A 32 -4.01 7.63 -0.92
N GLN A 33 -4.86 6.76 -1.49
CA GLN A 33 -6.31 6.90 -1.43
C GLN A 33 -6.91 6.59 -0.05
N SER A 34 -6.18 5.85 0.81
CA SER A 34 -6.64 5.52 2.16
C SER A 34 -6.75 6.75 3.06
N GLN A 35 -7.80 6.78 3.89
CA GLN A 35 -7.99 7.82 4.91
C GLN A 35 -6.85 7.84 5.95
N LYS A 36 -6.20 6.69 6.19
CA LYS A 36 -5.10 6.55 7.15
C LYS A 36 -3.91 7.47 6.83
N TYR A 37 -3.68 7.75 5.55
CA TYR A 37 -2.54 8.54 5.08
C TYR A 37 -2.93 9.80 4.31
N VAL A 38 -4.16 10.30 4.50
CA VAL A 38 -4.66 11.49 3.78
C VAL A 38 -3.75 12.72 3.98
N HIS A 39 -3.18 12.88 5.17
CA HIS A 39 -2.26 13.98 5.50
C HIS A 39 -0.79 13.68 5.16
N ARG A 40 -0.50 12.47 4.70
CA ARG A 40 0.86 12.00 4.38
C ARG A 40 0.99 11.56 2.92
N ARG A 41 0.02 11.91 2.06
CA ARG A 41 0.01 11.55 0.64
C ARG A 41 1.25 12.02 -0.08
N ASP A 42 1.71 13.25 0.19
CA ASP A 42 2.95 13.78 -0.37
C ASP A 42 4.17 12.94 0.02
N ALA A 43 4.26 12.55 1.30
CA ALA A 43 5.32 11.67 1.77
C ALA A 43 5.23 10.28 1.13
N LEU A 44 4.03 9.70 1.01
CA LEU A 44 3.85 8.42 0.31
C LEU A 44 4.26 8.51 -1.16
N ASN A 45 3.91 9.60 -1.84
CA ASN A 45 4.28 9.81 -3.25
C ASN A 45 5.78 9.98 -3.45
N ALA A 46 6.48 10.59 -2.47
CA ALA A 46 7.92 10.79 -2.51
C ALA A 46 8.73 9.56 -2.08
N LEU A 47 8.18 8.73 -1.18
CA LEU A 47 8.90 7.62 -0.55
C LEU A 47 8.57 6.25 -1.16
N LEU A 48 7.40 6.09 -1.77
CA LEU A 48 6.96 4.82 -2.35
C LEU A 48 7.04 4.85 -3.87
N GLU A 49 7.33 3.69 -4.45
CA GLU A 49 7.36 3.48 -5.90
C GLU A 49 6.02 2.91 -6.39
N ASP A 50 5.59 3.31 -7.59
CA ASP A 50 4.29 2.90 -8.16
C ASP A 50 4.25 1.42 -8.56
N ASP A 51 5.38 0.85 -8.99
CA ASP A 51 5.51 -0.57 -9.36
C ASP A 51 5.73 -1.51 -8.16
N LYS A 52 5.67 -0.98 -6.93
CA LYS A 52 5.89 -1.74 -5.69
C LYS A 52 4.65 -1.73 -4.80
N THR A 53 4.50 -2.82 -4.05
CA THR A 53 3.45 -3.00 -3.06
C THR A 53 4.03 -3.01 -1.67
N TYR A 54 3.36 -2.36 -0.72
CA TYR A 54 3.83 -2.19 0.64
C TYR A 54 2.73 -2.58 1.63
N ALA A 55 3.11 -3.20 2.75
CA ALA A 55 2.19 -3.42 3.86
C ALA A 55 2.10 -2.17 4.73
N PHE A 56 0.99 -1.98 5.45
CA PHE A 56 0.83 -0.84 6.37
C PHE A 56 1.96 -0.69 7.38
N THR A 57 2.49 -1.80 7.91
CA THR A 57 3.61 -1.82 8.86
C THR A 57 4.91 -1.32 8.24
N GLU A 58 5.14 -1.65 6.97
CA GLU A 58 6.31 -1.23 6.21
C GLU A 58 6.25 0.27 5.89
N VAL A 59 5.10 0.73 5.42
CA VAL A 59 4.81 2.15 5.15
C VAL A 59 4.99 2.99 6.42
N ASP A 60 4.47 2.52 7.55
CA ASP A 60 4.62 3.21 8.84
C ASP A 60 6.10 3.31 9.25
N GLY A 61 6.88 2.25 9.03
CA GLY A 61 8.32 2.24 9.26
C GLY A 61 9.08 3.24 8.37
N ILE A 62 8.71 3.34 7.08
CA ILE A 62 9.28 4.30 6.12
C ILE A 62 8.94 5.73 6.56
N LEU A 63 7.67 6.00 6.87
CA LEU A 63 7.22 7.30 7.34
C LEU A 63 7.90 7.70 8.66
N LYS A 64 8.06 6.77 9.59
CA LYS A 64 8.75 7.01 10.87
C LYS A 64 10.23 7.34 10.68
N LYS A 65 10.89 6.75 9.69
CA LYS A 65 12.28 7.10 9.33
C LYS A 65 12.35 8.48 8.69
N PHE A 66 11.39 8.82 7.84
CA PHE A 66 11.26 10.14 7.22
C PHE A 66 11.02 11.24 8.27
N ASP A 67 10.06 11.04 9.19
CA ASP A 67 9.73 11.96 10.28
C ASP A 67 10.91 12.21 11.23
N LYS A 68 11.82 11.23 11.38
CA LYS A 68 12.99 11.35 12.25
C LYS A 68 14.15 12.17 11.65
N GLY A 69 14.04 12.59 10.39
CA GLY A 69 15.08 13.33 9.67
C GLY A 69 16.30 12.42 9.42
N GLY A 70 16.44 11.93 8.18
CA GLY A 70 17.56 11.08 7.78
C GLY A 70 18.88 11.65 8.29
N LYS A 71 19.55 10.89 9.16
CA LYS A 71 20.89 11.22 9.66
C LYS A 71 21.94 10.61 8.75
#